data_AF-A0A084GGK0-F1
#
_entry.id   AF-A0A084GGK0-F1
#
_cell.length_a   1.000
_cell.length_b   1.000
_cell.length_c   1.000
_cell.angle_alpha   90.00
_cell.angle_beta   90.00
_cell.angle_gamma   90.00
#
_symmetry.space_group_name_H-M   'P 1'
#
loop_
_entity.id
_entity.type
_entity.pdbx_description
1 polymer ?
#
loop_
_entity_poly.entity_id
_entity_poly.type
_entity_poly.pdbx_seq_one_letter_code
_entity_poly.pdbx_strand_id
1 'polypeptide(L)'
;MPLSRSPSPALGGGGWSSPGLHTPSGRSSPASGILAAPESWKSVSASTLTPPVSTLPYYFRRSEKFGGGKKFVIVLGANVGGGVMDWKGAREWAIERDSIRNKKKYVARWGYELEIVDMRKRKKYAHEWREGWQKIDYLRAAMRKYPDAEWFWWLDLNTYIMEPTYTLQDHIFKNLEKNVYRDINEYNPLNISHPFTEKYLSESDRSPVGDGNPDSINLLLAQDCSGFNLGSFMVRRSEWTTQLLDVWWDPVSYEQRHMSWDHAEQDALEELYTNQPWVRKHTAFLPQRKINSFPPGACADNGPNPRWHYDQKDRDFLVNMAGCEWGRDCWGEIYQYRELSYYLNRNPWERFKEDLVAVIWFKITGQKVKL
;
A
#
# COMPACT_ATOMS: atom_id res chain seq x y z
N MET A 1 16.36 14.49 53.19
CA MET A 1 17.16 13.54 52.39
C MET A 1 16.48 13.41 51.03
N PRO A 2 17.11 13.84 49.93
CA PRO A 2 16.48 13.89 48.61
C PRO A 2 16.51 12.51 47.96
N LEU A 3 15.38 12.10 47.40
CA LEU A 3 15.23 10.87 46.64
C LEU A 3 15.83 11.03 45.24
N SER A 4 16.72 10.11 44.90
CA SER A 4 17.42 9.95 43.63
C SER A 4 16.44 9.80 42.45
N ARG A 5 16.61 10.62 41.41
CA ARG A 5 15.95 10.46 40.10
C ARG A 5 16.79 9.52 39.24
N SER A 6 16.18 8.41 38.83
CA SER A 6 16.71 7.56 37.75
C SER A 6 16.48 8.22 36.39
N PRO A 7 17.40 8.09 35.42
CA PRO A 7 17.32 8.76 34.13
C PRO A 7 16.32 8.06 33.19
N SER A 8 15.58 8.87 32.43
CA SER A 8 14.65 8.46 31.37
C SER A 8 15.33 7.61 30.29
N PRO A 9 14.67 6.62 29.68
CA PRO A 9 15.14 6.02 28.44
C PRO A 9 14.98 7.02 27.28
N ALA A 10 15.95 7.01 26.38
CA ALA A 10 16.02 7.85 25.19
C ALA A 10 14.93 7.49 24.17
N LEU A 11 14.29 8.53 23.62
CA LEU A 11 13.50 8.47 22.40
C LEU A 11 14.44 8.15 21.24
N GLY A 12 14.31 6.96 20.65
CA GLY A 12 15.08 6.56 19.48
C GLY A 12 14.37 5.43 18.76
N GLY A 13 13.76 5.76 17.61
CA GLY A 13 13.07 4.82 16.74
C GLY A 13 11.68 5.29 16.34
N GLY A 14 11.59 6.42 15.64
CA GLY A 14 10.34 6.80 14.97
C GLY A 14 10.09 5.84 13.80
N GLY A 15 9.16 4.91 13.98
CA GLY A 15 8.72 4.01 12.90
C GLY A 15 7.94 4.76 11.82
N TRP A 16 7.80 4.15 10.65
CA TRP A 16 7.09 4.72 9.51
C TRP A 16 5.69 4.12 9.46
N SER A 17 4.67 4.93 9.79
CA SER A 17 3.28 4.58 9.46
C SER A 17 3.08 4.62 7.95
N SER A 18 2.11 3.83 7.48
CA SER A 18 1.46 4.07 6.20
C SER A 18 1.01 5.54 6.13
N PRO A 19 1.28 6.29 5.04
CA PRO A 19 0.90 7.70 4.97
C PRO A 19 -0.62 7.85 5.07
N GLY A 20 -1.10 8.14 6.28
CA GLY A 20 -2.42 8.70 6.52
C GLY A 20 -2.29 10.19 6.32
N LEU A 21 -2.93 10.72 5.28
CA LEU A 21 -2.83 12.10 4.77
C LEU A 21 -2.74 13.20 5.86
N HIS A 22 -1.58 13.35 6.49
CA HIS A 22 -1.33 14.33 7.54
C HIS A 22 -0.46 15.49 7.02
N THR A 23 -0.99 16.71 7.13
CA THR A 23 -0.25 17.95 6.86
C THR A 23 0.16 18.63 8.17
N PRO A 24 1.41 19.11 8.34
CA PRO A 24 1.81 19.88 9.51
C PRO A 24 1.20 21.29 9.46
N SER A 25 0.63 21.74 10.57
CA SER A 25 0.01 23.05 10.72
C SER A 25 1.05 24.18 10.75
N GLY A 26 1.43 24.70 9.59
CA GLY A 26 2.18 25.94 9.45
C GLY A 26 1.25 27.14 9.33
N ARG A 27 1.13 27.95 10.39
CA ARG A 27 0.43 29.25 10.33
C ARG A 27 1.12 30.17 9.32
N SER A 28 0.44 30.46 8.23
CA SER A 28 0.71 31.67 7.43
C SER A 28 -0.63 32.34 7.13
N SER A 29 -0.77 33.57 7.62
CA SER A 29 -1.97 34.40 7.43
C SER A 29 -2.11 34.82 5.96
N PRO A 30 -3.34 34.88 5.38
CA PRO A 30 -3.51 35.22 3.97
C PRO A 30 -3.56 36.73 3.74
N ALA A 31 -2.89 37.19 2.69
CA ALA A 31 -3.15 38.47 2.05
C ALA A 31 -4.26 38.30 1.00
N SER A 32 -5.27 39.16 1.07
CA SER A 32 -6.48 39.16 0.25
C SER A 32 -6.19 39.39 -1.24
N GLY A 33 -6.74 38.54 -2.10
CA GLY A 33 -6.76 38.71 -3.55
C GLY A 33 -7.98 38.07 -4.16
N ILE A 34 -9.01 38.90 -4.41
CA ILE A 34 -10.28 38.53 -5.04
C ILE A 34 -10.04 38.28 -6.53
N LEU A 35 -10.23 37.04 -7.01
CA LEU A 35 -10.53 36.76 -8.41
C LEU A 35 -11.55 35.61 -8.48
N ALA A 36 -12.72 35.93 -9.04
CA ALA A 36 -13.85 35.03 -9.23
C ALA A 36 -13.55 33.94 -10.27
N ALA A 37 -13.93 32.69 -9.96
CA ALA A 37 -13.92 31.58 -10.91
C ALA A 37 -15.27 31.46 -11.63
N PRO A 38 -15.32 31.18 -12.96
CA PRO A 38 -16.57 31.04 -13.67
C PRO A 38 -17.25 29.68 -13.44
N GLU A 39 -18.58 29.72 -13.37
CA GLU A 39 -19.51 28.60 -13.18
C GLU A 39 -19.46 27.60 -14.35
N SER A 40 -18.96 26.38 -14.09
CA SER A 40 -19.40 25.16 -14.81
C SER A 40 -18.90 23.88 -14.12
N TRP A 41 -19.37 23.64 -12.89
CA TRP A 41 -19.17 22.35 -12.21
C TRP A 41 -20.52 21.68 -11.99
N LYS A 42 -21.04 21.04 -13.04
CA LYS A 42 -22.11 20.06 -12.86
C LYS A 42 -21.49 18.76 -12.34
N SER A 43 -22.01 18.34 -11.20
CA SER A 43 -21.84 17.06 -10.51
C SER A 43 -21.48 15.88 -11.44
N VAL A 44 -20.26 15.38 -11.29
CA VAL A 44 -19.94 14.02 -11.74
C VAL A 44 -20.52 13.06 -10.70
N SER A 45 -21.77 12.67 -10.92
CA SER A 45 -22.34 11.51 -10.24
C SER A 45 -21.44 10.30 -10.48
N ALA A 46 -21.15 9.56 -9.41
CA ALA A 46 -20.46 8.28 -9.43
C ALA A 46 -21.28 7.26 -10.22
N SER A 47 -21.19 7.34 -11.54
CA SER A 47 -21.59 6.28 -12.45
C SER A 47 -20.32 5.57 -12.87
N THR A 48 -20.37 4.26 -12.73
CA THR A 48 -19.37 3.25 -13.06
C THR A 48 -18.90 3.41 -14.52
N LEU A 49 -17.95 4.31 -14.78
CA LEU A 49 -17.27 4.37 -16.06
C LEU A 49 -16.15 3.34 -16.05
N THR A 50 -16.55 2.09 -16.34
CA THR A 50 -15.67 1.04 -16.84
C THR A 50 -14.80 1.63 -17.96
N PRO A 51 -13.47 1.45 -17.94
CA PRO A 51 -12.62 1.98 -19.00
C PRO A 51 -13.03 1.39 -20.36
N PRO A 52 -12.98 2.16 -21.46
CA PRO A 52 -13.38 1.68 -22.77
C PRO A 52 -12.26 0.83 -23.36
N VAL A 53 -12.21 -0.46 -22.99
CA VAL A 53 -11.48 -1.47 -23.77
C VAL A 53 -12.27 -2.78 -23.72
N SER A 54 -13.44 -2.78 -24.35
CA SER A 54 -14.30 -3.94 -24.60
C SER A 54 -13.68 -4.85 -25.67
N THR A 55 -12.52 -5.44 -25.35
CA THR A 55 -11.84 -6.40 -26.25
C THR A 55 -12.02 -7.82 -25.73
N LEU A 56 -12.11 -8.81 -26.63
CA LEU A 56 -12.18 -10.23 -26.26
C LEU A 56 -11.11 -10.67 -25.22
N PRO A 57 -9.84 -10.22 -25.30
CA PRO A 57 -8.84 -10.52 -24.28
C PRO A 57 -9.20 -10.04 -22.88
N TYR A 58 -9.88 -8.91 -22.74
CA TYR A 58 -10.31 -8.40 -21.43
C TYR A 58 -11.31 -9.37 -20.77
N TYR A 59 -12.36 -9.75 -21.50
CA TYR A 59 -13.37 -10.68 -20.98
C TYR A 59 -12.79 -12.07 -20.68
N PHE A 60 -11.85 -12.54 -21.51
CA PHE A 60 -11.13 -13.79 -21.26
C PHE A 60 -10.31 -13.72 -19.95
N ARG A 61 -9.53 -12.64 -19.76
CA ARG A 61 -8.72 -12.43 -18.56
C ARG A 61 -9.57 -12.25 -17.30
N ARG A 62 -10.71 -11.59 -17.43
CA ARG A 62 -11.66 -11.38 -16.35
C ARG A 62 -12.37 -12.66 -15.93
N SER A 63 -12.66 -13.57 -16.86
CA SER A 63 -13.41 -14.80 -16.60
C SER A 63 -12.77 -15.65 -15.50
N GLU A 64 -13.57 -16.07 -14.51
CA GLU A 64 -13.12 -16.87 -13.37
C GLU A 64 -12.45 -18.19 -13.75
N LYS A 65 -12.90 -18.83 -14.83
CA LYS A 65 -12.41 -20.14 -15.30
C LYS A 65 -11.12 -20.05 -16.13
N PHE A 66 -10.84 -18.88 -16.70
CA PHE A 66 -9.71 -18.71 -17.61
C PHE A 66 -8.64 -17.83 -16.96
N GLY A 67 -8.78 -16.51 -17.03
CA GLY A 67 -7.78 -15.61 -16.46
C GLY A 67 -7.91 -15.34 -14.96
N GLY A 68 -9.07 -15.63 -14.35
CA GLY A 68 -9.28 -15.48 -12.92
C GLY A 68 -9.27 -14.03 -12.41
N GLY A 69 -9.27 -13.03 -13.30
CA GLY A 69 -9.12 -11.63 -12.92
C GLY A 69 -10.23 -11.12 -12.00
N LYS A 70 -11.47 -11.57 -12.20
CA LYS A 70 -12.62 -11.19 -11.35
C LYS A 70 -12.47 -11.60 -9.87
N LYS A 71 -11.56 -12.54 -9.55
CA LYS A 71 -11.27 -12.96 -8.17
C LYS A 71 -10.47 -11.92 -7.37
N PHE A 72 -9.91 -10.90 -8.03
CA PHE A 72 -9.03 -9.91 -7.43
C PHE A 72 -9.65 -8.52 -7.50
N VAL A 73 -9.72 -7.86 -6.34
CA VAL A 73 -10.17 -6.47 -6.19
C VAL A 73 -9.01 -5.66 -5.61
N ILE A 74 -8.60 -4.62 -6.31
CA ILE A 74 -7.70 -3.60 -5.76
C ILE A 74 -8.56 -2.54 -5.06
N VAL A 75 -8.32 -2.30 -3.78
CA VAL A 75 -8.95 -1.22 -3.01
C VAL A 75 -7.92 -0.11 -2.85
N LEU A 76 -8.17 1.01 -3.52
CA LEU A 76 -7.29 2.17 -3.51
C LEU A 76 -7.86 3.24 -2.57
N GLY A 77 -7.14 3.51 -1.48
CA GLY A 77 -7.38 4.68 -0.64
C GLY A 77 -6.98 5.94 -1.39
N ALA A 78 -7.96 6.71 -1.88
CA ALA A 78 -7.74 7.97 -2.56
C ALA A 78 -8.43 9.12 -1.82
N ASN A 79 -7.98 10.32 -2.08
CA ASN A 79 -8.52 11.53 -1.49
C ASN A 79 -9.20 12.28 -2.65
N VAL A 80 -10.39 11.87 -3.07
CA VAL A 80 -11.01 12.33 -4.33
C VAL A 80 -11.73 13.67 -4.15
N GLY A 81 -11.13 14.80 -4.60
CA GLY A 81 -11.73 16.15 -4.51
C GLY A 81 -10.80 17.27 -4.01
N GLY A 82 -11.34 18.39 -3.53
CA GLY A 82 -10.65 19.37 -2.68
C GLY A 82 -11.50 19.58 -1.42
N GLY A 83 -10.91 19.52 -0.22
CA GLY A 83 -11.69 19.65 1.02
C GLY A 83 -12.00 21.12 1.30
N VAL A 84 -13.06 21.39 2.06
CA VAL A 84 -13.36 22.76 2.53
C VAL A 84 -12.37 23.21 3.62
N MET A 85 -11.83 22.26 4.39
CA MET A 85 -10.92 22.54 5.52
C MET A 85 -9.44 22.53 5.11
N ASP A 86 -9.05 21.73 4.11
CA ASP A 86 -7.68 21.57 3.63
C ASP A 86 -7.67 21.58 2.09
N TRP A 87 -7.14 22.66 1.50
CA TRP A 87 -7.05 22.80 0.04
C TRP A 87 -5.95 21.90 -0.50
N LYS A 88 -6.34 20.98 -1.39
CA LYS A 88 -5.42 20.04 -2.03
C LYS A 88 -4.45 20.79 -2.96
N GLY A 89 -3.16 20.65 -2.70
CA GLY A 89 -2.10 21.29 -3.49
C GLY A 89 -1.96 20.68 -4.89
N ALA A 90 -1.36 21.43 -5.83
CA ALA A 90 -1.16 20.95 -7.20
C ALA A 90 -0.34 19.64 -7.27
N ARG A 91 0.61 19.46 -6.35
CA ARG A 91 1.43 18.23 -6.22
C ARG A 91 0.58 17.02 -5.82
N GLU A 92 -0.29 17.18 -4.84
CA GLU A 92 -1.19 16.12 -4.35
C GLU A 92 -2.20 15.71 -5.42
N TRP A 93 -2.73 16.68 -6.18
CA TRP A 93 -3.58 16.39 -7.36
C TRP A 93 -2.85 15.57 -8.41
N ALA A 94 -1.59 15.88 -8.67
CA ALA A 94 -0.78 15.14 -9.62
C ALA A 94 -0.48 13.71 -9.15
N ILE A 95 -0.10 13.52 -7.88
CA ILE A 95 0.12 12.19 -7.27
C ILE A 95 -1.15 11.35 -7.40
N GLU A 96 -2.30 11.89 -6.99
CA GLU A 96 -3.57 11.18 -7.09
C GLU A 96 -3.89 10.75 -8.51
N ARG A 97 -3.81 11.70 -9.46
CA ARG A 97 -4.12 11.43 -10.87
C ARG A 97 -3.22 10.33 -11.42
N ASP A 98 -1.92 10.39 -11.13
CA ASP A 98 -0.95 9.45 -11.67
C ASP A 98 -1.11 8.06 -11.03
N SER A 99 -1.36 8.01 -9.71
CA SER A 99 -1.63 6.76 -8.99
C SER A 99 -2.92 6.08 -9.45
N ILE A 100 -4.03 6.82 -9.53
CA ILE A 100 -5.31 6.30 -10.04
C ILE A 100 -5.15 5.81 -11.49
N ARG A 101 -4.48 6.58 -12.35
CA ARG A 101 -4.26 6.21 -13.75
C ARG A 101 -3.43 4.93 -13.87
N ASN A 102 -2.39 4.79 -13.05
CA ASN A 102 -1.54 3.61 -13.01
C ASN A 102 -2.37 2.35 -12.65
N LYS A 103 -3.15 2.41 -11.57
CA LYS A 103 -3.97 1.28 -11.11
C LYS A 103 -5.11 0.95 -12.08
N LYS A 104 -5.78 1.96 -12.63
CA LYS A 104 -6.79 1.79 -13.70
C LYS A 104 -6.23 1.05 -14.91
N LYS A 105 -5.02 1.39 -15.36
CA LYS A 105 -4.37 0.69 -16.49
C LYS A 105 -4.08 -0.77 -16.17
N TYR A 106 -3.60 -1.05 -14.95
CA TYR A 106 -3.26 -2.41 -14.53
C TYR A 106 -4.51 -3.31 -14.44
N VAL A 107 -5.57 -2.84 -13.76
CA VAL A 107 -6.82 -3.63 -13.64
C VAL A 107 -7.50 -3.84 -14.99
N ALA A 108 -7.49 -2.82 -15.86
CA ALA A 108 -8.06 -2.93 -17.20
C ALA A 108 -7.28 -3.93 -18.07
N ARG A 109 -5.97 -4.09 -17.85
CA ARG A 109 -5.16 -5.06 -18.59
C ARG A 109 -5.46 -6.49 -18.18
N TRP A 110 -5.70 -6.74 -16.89
CA TRP A 110 -5.79 -8.09 -16.32
C TRP A 110 -7.20 -8.52 -15.91
N GLY A 111 -8.20 -7.65 -16.11
CA GLY A 111 -9.60 -7.98 -15.80
C GLY A 111 -9.91 -7.96 -14.29
N TYR A 112 -9.09 -7.29 -13.48
CA TYR A 112 -9.35 -7.08 -12.06
C TYR A 112 -10.39 -5.98 -11.83
N GLU A 113 -10.85 -5.86 -10.60
CA GLU A 113 -11.64 -4.72 -10.15
C GLU A 113 -10.77 -3.67 -9.45
N LEU A 114 -11.20 -2.41 -9.56
CA LEU A 114 -10.61 -1.30 -8.81
C LEU A 114 -11.72 -0.56 -8.06
N GLU A 115 -11.71 -0.66 -6.74
CA GLU A 115 -12.52 0.16 -5.85
C GLU A 115 -11.71 1.37 -5.39
N ILE A 116 -12.13 2.57 -5.78
CA ILE A 116 -11.51 3.81 -5.29
C ILE A 116 -12.36 4.30 -4.13
N VAL A 117 -11.79 4.30 -2.93
CA VAL A 117 -12.48 4.72 -1.71
C VAL A 117 -11.98 6.10 -1.27
N ASP A 118 -12.90 6.96 -0.87
CA ASP A 118 -12.60 8.33 -0.48
C ASP A 118 -12.27 8.44 1.01
N MET A 119 -10.99 8.56 1.33
CA MET A 119 -10.49 8.64 2.71
C MET A 119 -10.76 10.01 3.37
N ARG A 120 -11.31 10.99 2.62
CA ARG A 120 -11.59 12.36 3.09
C ARG A 120 -12.62 12.49 4.16
N LYS A 121 -13.64 11.63 4.14
CA LYS A 121 -14.74 11.70 5.08
C LYS A 121 -14.17 11.26 6.41
N ARG A 122 -13.43 12.20 7.03
CA ARG A 122 -13.00 12.23 8.40
C ARG A 122 -14.27 12.06 9.22
N LYS A 123 -14.66 10.81 9.44
CA LYS A 123 -15.67 10.51 10.44
C LYS A 123 -14.97 10.88 11.74
N LYS A 124 -15.29 12.06 12.26
CA LYS A 124 -14.86 12.47 13.58
C LYS A 124 -15.52 11.49 14.56
N TYR A 125 -14.75 10.52 15.03
CA TYR A 125 -15.20 9.61 16.06
C TYR A 125 -14.76 10.21 17.40
N ALA A 126 -15.72 10.84 18.08
CA ALA A 126 -15.56 11.57 19.35
C ALA A 126 -14.47 12.67 19.34
N HIS A 127 -13.20 12.32 19.55
CA HIS A 127 -12.11 13.26 19.85
C HIS A 127 -10.87 13.14 18.97
N GLU A 128 -10.82 12.21 18.01
CA GLU A 128 -9.65 12.03 17.14
C GLU A 128 -10.03 11.75 15.67
N TRP A 129 -9.09 12.09 14.77
CA TRP A 129 -9.18 11.82 13.35
C TRP A 129 -8.69 10.40 13.06
N ARG A 130 -9.61 9.47 12.76
CA ARG A 130 -9.29 8.07 12.45
C ARG A 130 -9.12 7.90 10.93
N GLU A 131 -7.95 8.24 10.39
CA GLU A 131 -7.71 8.17 8.94
C GLU A 131 -7.34 6.75 8.48
N GLY A 132 -6.33 6.13 9.12
CA GLY A 132 -5.87 4.78 8.74
C GLY A 132 -6.87 3.66 9.02
N TRP A 133 -7.66 3.77 10.09
CA TRP A 133 -8.64 2.75 10.47
C TRP A 133 -9.78 2.57 9.45
N GLN A 134 -10.05 3.58 8.61
CA GLN A 134 -11.09 3.49 7.57
C GLN A 134 -10.80 2.38 6.56
N LYS A 135 -9.54 1.95 6.44
CA LYS A 135 -9.12 0.76 5.67
C LYS A 135 -10.02 -0.43 5.96
N ILE A 136 -10.32 -0.67 7.24
CA ILE A 136 -11.11 -1.82 7.69
C ILE A 136 -12.56 -1.73 7.21
N ASP A 137 -13.20 -0.56 7.39
CA ASP A 137 -14.57 -0.31 6.93
C ASP A 137 -14.69 -0.46 5.40
N TYR A 138 -13.72 0.08 4.67
CA TYR A 138 -13.69 0.01 3.21
C TYR A 138 -13.43 -1.39 2.68
N LEU A 139 -12.58 -2.18 3.34
CA LEU A 139 -12.39 -3.59 3.01
C LEU A 139 -13.69 -4.37 3.22
N ARG A 140 -14.39 -4.18 4.35
CA ARG A 140 -15.72 -4.80 4.56
C ARG A 140 -16.72 -4.39 3.48
N ALA A 141 -16.77 -3.10 3.12
CA ALA A 141 -17.66 -2.61 2.09
C ALA A 141 -17.34 -3.21 0.70
N ALA A 142 -16.04 -3.28 0.35
CA ALA A 142 -15.58 -3.91 -0.89
C ALA A 142 -15.94 -5.41 -0.92
N MET A 143 -15.76 -6.13 0.19
CA MET A 143 -16.16 -7.54 0.31
C MET A 143 -17.67 -7.76 0.12
N ARG A 144 -18.52 -6.81 0.55
CA ARG A 144 -19.97 -6.89 0.27
C ARG A 144 -20.31 -6.55 -1.18
N LYS A 145 -19.61 -5.56 -1.76
CA LYS A 145 -19.84 -5.08 -3.13
C LYS A 145 -19.40 -6.09 -4.20
N TYR A 146 -18.34 -6.84 -3.94
CA TYR A 146 -17.75 -7.79 -4.89
C TYR A 146 -17.82 -9.23 -4.36
N PRO A 147 -19.00 -9.87 -4.31
CA PRO A 147 -19.18 -11.18 -3.65
C PRO A 147 -18.33 -12.29 -4.27
N ASP A 148 -18.06 -12.23 -5.56
CA ASP A 148 -17.29 -13.24 -6.30
C ASP A 148 -15.77 -13.09 -6.17
N ALA A 149 -15.30 -12.01 -5.54
CA ALA A 149 -13.88 -11.78 -5.32
C ALA A 149 -13.36 -12.56 -4.12
N GLU A 150 -12.19 -13.17 -4.30
CA GLU A 150 -11.49 -13.98 -3.30
C GLU A 150 -10.43 -13.15 -2.56
N TRP A 151 -9.69 -12.30 -3.26
CA TRP A 151 -8.59 -11.51 -2.70
C TRP A 151 -8.82 -10.01 -2.88
N PHE A 152 -8.60 -9.28 -1.81
CA PHE A 152 -8.70 -7.82 -1.74
C PHE A 152 -7.32 -7.26 -1.44
N TRP A 153 -6.76 -6.51 -2.37
CA TRP A 153 -5.45 -5.87 -2.22
C TRP A 153 -5.64 -4.40 -1.90
N TRP A 154 -5.33 -4.02 -0.66
CA TRP A 154 -5.28 -2.62 -0.27
C TRP A 154 -4.01 -1.96 -0.82
N LEU A 155 -4.17 -0.77 -1.41
CA LEU A 155 -3.09 0.08 -1.85
C LEU A 155 -3.31 1.52 -1.41
N ASP A 156 -2.27 2.11 -0.82
CA ASP A 156 -2.23 3.53 -0.53
C ASP A 156 -2.05 4.37 -1.81
N LEU A 157 -2.46 5.64 -1.72
CA LEU A 157 -2.37 6.58 -2.84
C LEU A 157 -0.94 6.76 -3.34
N ASN A 158 0.03 6.77 -2.44
CA ASN A 158 1.45 7.02 -2.71
C ASN A 158 2.20 5.77 -3.20
N THR A 159 1.49 4.81 -3.80
CA THR A 159 2.08 3.62 -4.42
C THR A 159 2.08 3.73 -5.94
N TYR A 160 2.99 3.02 -6.61
CA TYR A 160 3.05 2.95 -8.08
C TYR A 160 3.40 1.52 -8.54
N ILE A 161 2.56 0.94 -9.40
CA ILE A 161 2.79 -0.38 -10.02
C ILE A 161 3.82 -0.20 -11.13
N MET A 162 5.01 -0.76 -10.92
CA MET A 162 6.16 -0.65 -11.82
C MET A 162 6.10 -1.67 -12.96
N GLU A 163 5.51 -2.83 -12.70
CA GLU A 163 5.49 -3.98 -13.60
C GLU A 163 4.07 -4.33 -14.07
N PRO A 164 3.57 -3.71 -15.15
CA PRO A 164 2.22 -3.95 -15.63
C PRO A 164 2.10 -5.21 -16.52
N THR A 165 3.19 -5.94 -16.77
CA THR A 165 3.28 -6.98 -17.80
C THR A 165 2.91 -8.39 -17.33
N TYR A 166 2.77 -8.61 -16.01
CA TYR A 166 2.37 -9.89 -15.44
C TYR A 166 1.29 -9.74 -14.36
N THR A 167 0.68 -10.88 -14.02
CA THR A 167 -0.46 -10.98 -13.11
C THR A 167 -0.04 -11.12 -11.65
N LEU A 168 -0.96 -10.86 -10.71
CA LEU A 168 -0.71 -11.12 -9.28
C LEU A 168 -0.64 -12.63 -9.01
N GLN A 169 -1.42 -13.40 -9.78
CA GLN A 169 -1.48 -14.84 -9.74
C GLN A 169 -0.10 -15.44 -10.03
N ASP A 170 0.55 -15.01 -11.11
CA ASP A 170 1.89 -15.48 -11.48
C ASP A 170 2.96 -14.95 -10.50
N HIS A 171 2.82 -13.70 -10.05
CA HIS A 171 3.79 -13.06 -9.17
C HIS A 171 3.83 -13.63 -7.76
N ILE A 172 2.65 -13.91 -7.18
CA ILE A 172 2.47 -14.25 -5.77
C ILE A 172 1.78 -15.61 -5.62
N PHE A 173 0.56 -15.77 -6.12
CA PHE A 173 -0.33 -16.84 -5.67
C PHE A 173 0.01 -18.24 -6.23
N LYS A 174 0.56 -18.35 -7.44
CA LYS A 174 0.89 -19.64 -8.06
C LYS A 174 1.96 -20.42 -7.28
N ASN A 175 2.87 -19.71 -6.62
CA ASN A 175 3.94 -20.28 -5.80
C ASN A 175 3.90 -19.67 -4.39
N LEU A 176 2.70 -19.55 -3.80
CA LEU A 176 2.49 -18.83 -2.55
C LEU A 176 3.45 -19.30 -1.45
N GLU A 177 3.57 -20.62 -1.24
CA GLU A 177 4.45 -21.24 -0.24
C GLU A 177 5.91 -20.80 -0.35
N LYS A 178 6.43 -20.62 -1.57
CA LYS A 178 7.82 -20.19 -1.80
C LYS A 178 8.00 -18.68 -1.71
N ASN A 179 6.91 -17.94 -1.88
CA ASN A 179 6.92 -16.49 -1.98
C ASN A 179 6.75 -15.82 -0.61
N VAL A 180 6.20 -16.55 0.37
CA VAL A 180 5.90 -16.04 1.70
C VAL A 180 6.74 -16.74 2.75
N TYR A 181 6.95 -16.05 3.87
CA TYR A 181 7.44 -16.65 5.10
C TYR A 181 6.42 -16.42 6.21
N ARG A 182 6.29 -17.41 7.10
CA ARG A 182 5.32 -17.36 8.22
C ARG A 182 6.02 -17.21 9.57
N ASP A 183 7.26 -17.68 9.64
CA ASP A 183 8.12 -17.45 10.80
C ASP A 183 8.65 -16.01 10.76
N ILE A 184 8.13 -15.18 11.67
CA ILE A 184 8.57 -13.79 11.81
C ILE A 184 10.06 -13.69 12.14
N ASN A 185 10.71 -14.73 12.67
CA ASN A 185 12.14 -14.71 12.95
C ASN A 185 13.03 -14.60 11.69
N GLU A 186 12.49 -14.83 10.49
CA GLU A 186 13.20 -14.52 9.24
C GLU A 186 13.46 -13.01 9.07
N TYR A 187 12.54 -12.18 9.56
CA TYR A 187 12.70 -10.74 9.63
C TYR A 187 11.85 -10.16 10.76
N ASN A 188 12.50 -9.70 11.82
CA ASN A 188 11.81 -9.26 13.02
C ASN A 188 12.35 -7.90 13.50
N PRO A 189 12.08 -6.80 12.77
CA PRO A 189 12.54 -5.46 13.16
C PRO A 189 11.98 -5.00 14.51
N LEU A 190 10.83 -5.55 14.92
CA LEU A 190 10.13 -5.23 16.17
C LEU A 190 10.58 -6.07 17.38
N ASN A 191 11.48 -7.04 17.19
CA ASN A 191 11.89 -7.99 18.22
C ASN A 191 10.72 -8.70 18.93
N ILE A 192 9.67 -9.04 18.17
CA ILE A 192 8.50 -9.77 18.68
C ILE A 192 8.93 -11.16 19.15
N SER A 193 8.55 -11.54 20.36
CA SER A 193 8.84 -12.88 20.88
C SER A 193 8.11 -13.96 20.07
N HIS A 194 8.85 -14.98 19.61
CA HIS A 194 8.31 -16.01 18.74
C HIS A 194 9.10 -17.33 18.81
N PRO A 195 8.45 -18.51 18.89
CA PRO A 195 7.01 -18.78 19.02
C PRO A 195 6.46 -18.71 20.44
N PHE A 196 5.13 -18.76 20.53
CA PHE A 196 4.42 -18.93 21.80
C PHE A 196 4.86 -20.22 22.49
N THR A 197 5.04 -20.14 23.82
CA THR A 197 5.58 -21.25 24.63
C THR A 197 4.56 -21.79 25.63
N GLU A 198 3.38 -21.18 25.68
CA GLU A 198 2.32 -21.47 26.63
C GLU A 198 1.72 -22.87 26.39
N LYS A 199 1.74 -23.71 27.42
CA LYS A 199 1.32 -25.13 27.32
C LYS A 199 -0.16 -25.34 26.99
N TYR A 200 -1.01 -24.36 27.23
CA TYR A 200 -2.45 -24.46 26.95
C TYR A 200 -2.80 -24.24 25.48
N LEU A 201 -1.85 -23.76 24.67
CA LEU A 201 -2.03 -23.53 23.24
C LEU A 201 -1.89 -24.81 22.42
N SER A 202 -2.56 -24.85 21.27
CA SER A 202 -2.45 -26.00 20.36
C SER A 202 -1.03 -26.14 19.80
N GLU A 203 -0.70 -27.30 19.25
CA GLU A 203 0.59 -27.49 18.56
C GLU A 203 0.76 -26.55 17.37
N SER A 204 -0.32 -26.30 16.61
CA SER A 204 -0.28 -25.35 15.49
C SER A 204 -0.10 -23.89 15.95
N ASP A 205 -0.55 -23.53 17.15
CA ASP A 205 -0.42 -22.16 17.67
C ASP A 205 0.99 -21.89 18.24
N ARG A 206 1.65 -22.94 18.73
CA ARG A 206 3.04 -22.92 19.20
C ARG A 206 4.05 -23.12 18.06
N SER A 207 3.58 -23.48 16.88
CA SER A 207 4.43 -23.70 15.72
C SER A 207 4.84 -22.36 15.11
N PRO A 208 6.12 -22.20 14.71
CA PRO A 208 6.59 -20.95 14.13
C PRO A 208 5.92 -20.60 12.79
N VAL A 209 5.43 -21.61 12.09
CA VAL A 209 4.78 -21.51 10.78
C VAL A 209 3.26 -21.72 10.83
N GLY A 210 2.68 -21.76 12.03
CA GLY A 210 1.27 -22.08 12.21
C GLY A 210 0.97 -23.54 11.86
N ASP A 211 -0.05 -23.74 11.02
CA ASP A 211 -0.38 -25.07 10.46
C ASP A 211 0.48 -25.48 9.26
N GLY A 212 1.38 -24.62 8.76
CA GLY A 212 2.22 -24.90 7.61
C GLY A 212 1.45 -25.02 6.28
N ASN A 213 0.14 -24.77 6.25
CA ASN A 213 -0.66 -24.87 5.03
C ASN A 213 -0.73 -23.50 4.33
N PRO A 214 -0.32 -23.35 3.06
CA PRO A 214 -0.49 -22.10 2.32
C PRO A 214 -1.95 -21.68 2.14
N ASP A 215 -2.89 -22.65 2.06
CA ASP A 215 -4.31 -22.36 1.84
C ASP A 215 -5.00 -21.77 3.08
N SER A 216 -4.40 -21.88 4.26
CA SER A 216 -4.92 -21.23 5.46
C SER A 216 -4.53 -19.76 5.55
N ILE A 217 -3.66 -19.25 4.66
CA ILE A 217 -3.25 -17.86 4.68
C ILE A 217 -4.41 -16.97 4.24
N ASN A 218 -4.78 -16.04 5.12
CA ASN A 218 -5.86 -15.09 4.87
C ASN A 218 -5.37 -13.64 4.87
N LEU A 219 -4.21 -13.35 5.48
CA LEU A 219 -3.60 -12.02 5.50
C LEU A 219 -2.16 -12.12 4.98
N LEU A 220 -1.88 -11.31 3.96
CA LEU A 220 -0.55 -11.13 3.37
C LEU A 220 -0.15 -9.68 3.54
N LEU A 221 0.94 -9.42 4.25
CA LEU A 221 1.53 -8.09 4.34
C LEU A 221 3.05 -8.18 4.19
N ALA A 222 3.71 -7.04 4.20
CA ALA A 222 5.16 -6.99 4.21
C ALA A 222 5.66 -6.27 5.46
N GLN A 223 6.94 -6.49 5.77
CA GLN A 223 7.61 -5.86 6.89
C GLN A 223 8.69 -4.92 6.36
N ASP A 224 8.69 -3.68 6.84
CA ASP A 224 9.68 -2.66 6.50
C ASP A 224 10.71 -2.47 7.63
N CYS A 225 11.45 -1.36 7.59
CA CYS A 225 12.48 -1.09 8.60
C CYS A 225 11.93 -0.91 10.02
N SER A 226 10.63 -0.64 10.17
CA SER A 226 9.98 -0.30 11.42
C SER A 226 8.93 -1.29 11.89
N GLY A 227 8.60 -2.33 11.10
CA GLY A 227 7.56 -3.27 11.50
C GLY A 227 6.66 -3.65 10.35
N PHE A 228 5.36 -3.80 10.64
CA PHE A 228 4.38 -4.19 9.65
C PHE A 228 4.05 -3.02 8.74
N ASN A 229 3.88 -3.26 7.44
CA ASN A 229 3.49 -2.19 6.52
C ASN A 229 2.10 -2.43 5.93
N LEU A 230 1.23 -1.44 6.12
CA LEU A 230 -0.16 -1.45 5.67
C LEU A 230 -0.45 -0.53 4.47
N GLY A 231 0.59 -0.08 3.77
CA GLY A 231 0.46 0.66 2.52
C GLY A 231 0.25 -0.23 1.30
N SER A 232 0.58 -1.52 1.43
CA SER A 232 0.29 -2.57 0.45
C SER A 232 0.12 -3.91 1.17
N PHE A 233 -1.11 -4.36 1.34
CA PHE A 233 -1.42 -5.64 1.98
C PHE A 233 -2.66 -6.28 1.36
N MET A 234 -2.76 -7.60 1.43
CA MET A 234 -3.85 -8.36 0.83
C MET A 234 -4.59 -9.17 1.90
N VAL A 235 -5.90 -9.19 1.79
CA VAL A 235 -6.77 -10.05 2.62
C VAL A 235 -7.60 -10.97 1.74
N ARG A 236 -7.74 -12.22 2.16
CA ARG A 236 -8.61 -13.21 1.54
C ARG A 236 -10.00 -13.11 2.14
N ARG A 237 -11.05 -13.28 1.34
CA ARG A 237 -12.40 -13.48 1.85
C ARG A 237 -12.46 -14.78 2.65
N SER A 238 -12.74 -14.66 3.95
CA SER A 238 -13.02 -15.80 4.82
C SER A 238 -13.76 -15.35 6.09
N GLU A 239 -14.29 -16.31 6.82
CA GLU A 239 -14.87 -16.07 8.16
C GLU A 239 -13.81 -15.49 9.10
N TRP A 240 -12.58 -16.02 9.04
CA TRP A 240 -11.44 -15.50 9.79
C TRP A 240 -11.19 -14.01 9.50
N THR A 241 -11.19 -13.61 8.22
CA THR A 241 -10.95 -12.20 7.86
C THR A 241 -12.06 -11.31 8.38
N THR A 242 -13.31 -11.78 8.35
CA THR A 242 -14.44 -11.03 8.91
C THR A 242 -14.25 -10.81 10.42
N GLN A 243 -13.88 -11.86 11.15
CA GLN A 243 -13.58 -11.77 12.59
C GLN A 243 -12.37 -10.87 12.88
N LEU A 244 -11.29 -10.99 12.10
CA LEU A 244 -10.13 -10.12 12.24
C LEU A 244 -10.52 -8.66 12.05
N LEU A 245 -11.26 -8.31 11.00
CA LEU A 245 -11.67 -6.93 10.75
C LEU A 245 -12.54 -6.39 11.90
N ASP A 246 -13.38 -7.22 12.53
CA ASP A 246 -14.18 -6.88 13.71
C ASP A 246 -13.33 -6.56 14.94
N VAL A 247 -12.40 -7.44 15.29
CA VAL A 247 -11.50 -7.25 16.44
C VAL A 247 -10.49 -6.13 16.17
N TRP A 248 -9.98 -6.04 14.94
CA TRP A 248 -9.00 -5.03 14.55
C TRP A 248 -9.61 -3.64 14.50
N TRP A 249 -10.92 -3.49 14.31
CA TRP A 249 -11.62 -2.20 14.42
C TRP A 249 -12.11 -1.90 15.85
N ASP A 250 -11.97 -2.83 16.79
CA ASP A 250 -12.55 -2.71 18.13
C ASP A 250 -11.96 -1.50 18.90
N PRO A 251 -12.82 -0.60 19.42
CA PRO A 251 -12.36 0.56 20.19
C PRO A 251 -11.63 0.18 21.48
N VAL A 252 -11.79 -1.01 22.06
CA VAL A 252 -11.15 -1.40 23.32
C VAL A 252 -9.62 -1.38 23.19
N SER A 253 -9.09 -1.94 22.12
CA SER A 253 -7.65 -1.94 21.84
C SER A 253 -7.11 -0.52 21.65
N TYR A 254 -7.89 0.32 20.98
CA TYR A 254 -7.56 1.70 20.66
C TYR A 254 -7.67 2.64 21.88
N GLU A 255 -8.78 2.64 22.60
CA GLU A 255 -9.03 3.56 23.71
C GLU A 255 -8.00 3.40 24.83
N GLN A 256 -7.50 2.19 25.04
CA GLN A 256 -6.51 1.91 26.07
C GLN A 256 -5.08 2.27 25.67
N ARG A 257 -4.76 2.30 24.36
CA ARG A 257 -3.36 2.42 23.87
C ARG A 257 -3.11 3.52 22.84
N HIS A 258 -4.12 4.29 22.43
CA HIS A 258 -3.97 5.39 21.46
C HIS A 258 -2.99 6.48 21.92
N MET A 259 -2.74 6.62 23.22
CA MET A 259 -1.73 7.55 23.75
C MET A 259 -0.29 7.01 23.67
N SER A 260 -0.10 5.71 23.42
CA SER A 260 1.20 5.04 23.33
C SER A 260 1.55 4.57 21.92
N TRP A 261 0.61 4.66 20.98
CA TRP A 261 0.75 4.17 19.61
C TRP A 261 0.94 5.33 18.66
N ASP A 262 2.08 5.33 17.98
CA ASP A 262 2.43 6.34 16.99
C ASP A 262 1.89 5.96 15.59
N HIS A 263 1.59 4.67 15.35
CA HIS A 263 1.20 4.14 14.03
C HIS A 263 -0.22 3.55 13.98
N ALA A 264 -1.09 3.93 14.93
CA ALA A 264 -2.53 3.74 14.88
C ALA A 264 -2.99 2.30 14.52
N GLU A 265 -3.55 2.07 13.32
CA GLU A 265 -4.06 0.75 12.93
C GLU A 265 -2.94 -0.29 12.73
N GLN A 266 -1.72 0.17 12.44
CA GLN A 266 -0.55 -0.68 12.29
C GLN A 266 -0.14 -1.28 13.63
N ASP A 267 0.03 -0.44 14.65
CA ASP A 267 0.34 -0.88 16.02
C ASP A 267 -0.74 -1.81 16.58
N ALA A 268 -2.01 -1.54 16.25
CA ALA A 268 -3.11 -2.41 16.66
C ALA A 268 -2.99 -3.82 16.04
N LEU A 269 -2.58 -3.93 14.77
CA LEU A 269 -2.36 -5.23 14.15
C LEU A 269 -1.13 -5.93 14.73
N GLU A 270 -0.07 -5.20 15.02
CA GLU A 270 1.15 -5.72 15.64
C GLU A 270 0.88 -6.27 17.04
N GLU A 271 0.07 -5.57 17.84
CA GLU A 271 -0.37 -6.03 19.16
C GLU A 271 -1.25 -7.29 19.04
N LEU A 272 -2.19 -7.31 18.10
CA LEU A 272 -3.01 -8.49 17.84
C LEU A 272 -2.15 -9.67 17.41
N TYR A 273 -1.20 -9.47 16.50
CA TYR A 273 -0.28 -10.50 16.05
C TYR A 273 0.61 -11.02 17.19
N THR A 274 1.07 -10.14 18.07
CA THR A 274 1.96 -10.47 19.19
C THR A 274 1.26 -11.27 20.28
N ASN A 275 -0.04 -10.99 20.52
CA ASN A 275 -0.76 -11.59 21.65
C ASN A 275 -1.79 -12.66 21.26
N GLN A 276 -2.19 -12.74 19.98
CA GLN A 276 -3.29 -13.61 19.54
C GLN A 276 -2.78 -14.69 18.56
N PRO A 277 -2.60 -15.94 19.02
CA PRO A 277 -2.11 -17.04 18.16
C PRO A 277 -3.01 -17.32 16.95
N TRP A 278 -4.33 -17.11 17.08
CA TRP A 278 -5.29 -17.28 15.99
C TRP A 278 -5.12 -16.24 14.87
N VAL A 279 -4.56 -15.06 15.15
CA VAL A 279 -4.24 -14.06 14.12
C VAL A 279 -2.98 -14.49 13.37
N ARG A 280 -1.96 -14.90 14.13
CA ARG A 280 -0.67 -15.36 13.61
C ARG A 280 -0.81 -16.53 12.64
N LYS A 281 -1.62 -17.53 13.01
CA LYS A 281 -1.85 -18.75 12.22
C LYS A 281 -2.51 -18.50 10.85
N HIS A 282 -2.94 -17.29 10.53
CA HIS A 282 -3.52 -16.98 9.22
C HIS A 282 -2.80 -15.81 8.53
N THR A 283 -1.71 -15.34 9.14
CA THR A 283 -0.87 -14.26 8.63
C THR A 283 0.40 -14.83 8.01
N ALA A 284 0.79 -14.31 6.86
CA ALA A 284 2.08 -14.58 6.25
C ALA A 284 2.68 -13.29 5.69
N PHE A 285 4.01 -13.27 5.60
CA PHE A 285 4.75 -12.11 5.16
C PHE A 285 5.34 -12.32 3.77
N LEU A 286 5.25 -11.29 2.96
CA LEU A 286 5.95 -11.20 1.69
C LEU A 286 7.25 -10.40 1.90
N PRO A 287 8.33 -10.73 1.17
CA PRO A 287 9.49 -9.84 1.10
C PRO A 287 9.04 -8.44 0.65
N GLN A 288 9.47 -7.40 1.37
CA GLN A 288 9.02 -6.01 1.14
C GLN A 288 9.11 -5.60 -0.32
N ARG A 289 10.25 -5.88 -0.98
CA ARG A 289 10.46 -5.53 -2.39
C ARG A 289 9.51 -6.20 -3.39
N LYS A 290 8.85 -7.28 -2.98
CA LYS A 290 7.94 -8.04 -3.85
C LYS A 290 6.62 -7.33 -4.07
N ILE A 291 6.09 -6.63 -3.06
CA ILE A 291 4.77 -5.98 -3.14
C ILE A 291 4.74 -4.56 -2.61
N ASN A 292 5.85 -4.06 -2.06
CA ASN A 292 5.87 -2.83 -1.28
C ASN A 292 7.28 -2.21 -1.19
N SER A 293 8.07 -2.24 -2.27
CA SER A 293 9.43 -1.69 -2.24
C SER A 293 9.44 -0.20 -1.91
N PHE A 294 10.50 0.29 -1.28
CA PHE A 294 10.64 1.69 -0.89
C PHE A 294 11.60 2.46 -1.80
N PRO A 295 11.34 3.74 -2.06
CA PRO A 295 12.34 4.62 -2.64
C PRO A 295 13.54 4.76 -1.70
N PRO A 296 14.76 5.04 -2.20
CA PRO A 296 15.98 5.16 -1.38
C PRO A 296 15.92 6.18 -0.23
N GLY A 297 14.94 7.09 -0.23
CA GLY A 297 14.73 8.07 0.84
C GLY A 297 13.80 7.61 1.96
N ALA A 298 13.10 6.48 1.82
CA ALA A 298 12.27 5.90 2.90
C ALA A 298 13.14 4.93 3.70
N CYS A 299 13.05 4.93 5.04
CA CYS A 299 13.89 4.05 5.86
C CYS A 299 15.41 4.24 5.58
N ALA A 300 15.82 5.50 5.36
CA ALA A 300 17.15 5.85 4.88
C ALA A 300 18.18 6.14 5.99
N ASP A 301 17.82 5.97 7.27
CA ASP A 301 18.68 6.29 8.42
C ASP A 301 20.04 5.59 8.35
N ASN A 302 20.06 4.37 7.79
CA ASN A 302 21.27 3.55 7.59
C ASN A 302 21.68 3.44 6.10
N GLY A 303 21.18 4.33 5.25
CA GLY A 303 21.42 4.32 3.80
C GLY A 303 20.62 3.25 3.03
N PRO A 304 20.93 3.04 1.73
CA PRO A 304 20.18 2.13 0.87
C PRO A 304 20.42 0.66 1.25
N ASN A 305 19.39 0.04 1.82
CA ASN A 305 19.30 -1.40 2.09
C ASN A 305 18.63 -2.18 0.93
N PRO A 306 19.25 -3.27 0.41
CA PRO A 306 18.69 -4.08 -0.67
C PRO A 306 17.48 -4.96 -0.27
N ARG A 307 17.09 -4.98 1.01
CA ARG A 307 15.96 -5.78 1.52
C ARG A 307 14.60 -5.12 1.29
N TRP A 308 14.53 -3.80 1.38
CA TRP A 308 13.29 -3.04 1.24
C TRP A 308 13.33 -1.98 0.15
N HIS A 309 14.50 -1.47 -0.26
CA HIS A 309 14.55 -0.47 -1.32
C HIS A 309 14.37 -1.05 -2.71
N TYR A 310 13.74 -0.27 -3.58
CA TYR A 310 13.50 -0.59 -4.97
C TYR A 310 14.82 -0.89 -5.70
N ASP A 311 14.90 -2.06 -6.35
CA ASP A 311 15.96 -2.38 -7.29
C ASP A 311 15.43 -2.44 -8.74
N GLN A 312 16.06 -1.66 -9.61
CA GLN A 312 15.75 -1.62 -11.03
C GLN A 312 16.10 -2.94 -11.75
N LYS A 313 17.17 -3.63 -11.33
CA LYS A 313 17.64 -4.86 -11.98
C LYS A 313 16.69 -6.02 -11.73
N ASP A 314 16.21 -6.12 -10.51
CA ASP A 314 15.30 -7.19 -10.08
C ASP A 314 13.84 -6.92 -10.47
N ARG A 315 13.55 -5.72 -11.00
CA ARG A 315 12.23 -5.34 -11.51
C ARG A 315 11.14 -5.46 -10.43
N ASP A 316 11.38 -4.79 -9.30
CA ASP A 316 10.43 -4.79 -8.17
C ASP A 316 9.04 -4.33 -8.63
N PHE A 317 8.00 -5.04 -8.21
CA PHE A 317 6.66 -4.96 -8.80
C PHE A 317 5.90 -3.67 -8.47
N LEU A 318 6.03 -3.20 -7.22
CA LEU A 318 5.36 -2.01 -6.69
C LEU A 318 6.38 -1.21 -5.89
N VAL A 319 6.39 0.10 -6.08
CA VAL A 319 7.06 1.05 -5.19
C VAL A 319 6.04 1.80 -4.35
N ASN A 320 6.31 1.95 -3.07
CA ASN A 320 5.53 2.71 -2.10
C ASN A 320 6.39 3.85 -1.57
N MET A 321 6.00 5.08 -1.88
CA MET A 321 6.66 6.28 -1.41
C MET A 321 6.22 6.57 0.02
N ALA A 322 6.52 5.65 0.93
CA ALA A 322 6.21 5.79 2.34
C ALA A 322 6.93 7.01 2.93
N GLY A 323 6.27 7.70 3.87
CA GLY A 323 6.86 8.84 4.55
C GLY A 323 6.86 10.18 3.80
N CYS A 324 5.95 10.36 2.84
CA CYS A 324 5.73 11.67 2.16
C CYS A 324 5.48 12.83 3.11
N GLU A 325 4.85 12.54 4.23
CA GLU A 325 4.40 13.53 5.21
C GLU A 325 5.57 14.08 6.06
N TRP A 326 6.71 13.38 6.05
CA TRP A 326 7.90 13.73 6.80
C TRP A 326 8.90 14.56 5.97
N GLY A 327 8.39 15.43 5.09
CA GLY A 327 9.19 16.39 4.33
C GLY A 327 9.88 15.84 3.07
N ARG A 328 9.47 14.66 2.59
CA ARG A 328 10.00 14.06 1.35
C ARG A 328 9.26 14.59 0.12
N ASP A 329 9.97 14.73 -1.01
CA ASP A 329 9.36 15.13 -2.28
C ASP A 329 8.74 13.94 -3.03
N CYS A 330 7.67 13.39 -2.47
CA CYS A 330 6.97 12.25 -3.08
C CYS A 330 6.38 12.54 -4.47
N TRP A 331 6.13 13.81 -4.79
CA TRP A 331 5.69 14.18 -6.13
C TRP A 331 6.82 14.01 -7.15
N GLY A 332 8.04 14.45 -6.80
CA GLY A 332 9.23 14.19 -7.61
C GLY A 332 9.51 12.69 -7.74
N GLU A 333 9.39 11.95 -6.64
CA GLU A 333 9.63 10.50 -6.63
C GLU A 333 8.61 9.73 -7.48
N ILE A 334 7.30 9.99 -7.33
CA ILE A 334 6.29 9.32 -8.16
C ILE A 334 6.50 9.61 -9.65
N TYR A 335 6.92 10.83 -9.97
CA TYR A 335 7.21 11.24 -11.33
C TYR A 335 8.40 10.45 -11.90
N GLN A 336 9.49 10.34 -11.13
CA GLN A 336 10.68 9.57 -11.50
C GLN A 336 10.35 8.09 -11.71
N TYR A 337 9.63 7.46 -10.77
CA TYR A 337 9.23 6.06 -10.90
C TYR A 337 8.24 5.82 -12.04
N ARG A 338 7.37 6.79 -12.32
CA ARG A 338 6.49 6.74 -13.48
C ARG A 338 7.31 6.73 -14.78
N GLU A 339 8.25 7.65 -14.95
CA GLU A 339 9.14 7.67 -16.13
C GLU A 339 9.99 6.40 -16.23
N LEU A 340 10.53 5.93 -15.11
CA LEU A 340 11.28 4.69 -15.04
C LEU A 340 10.42 3.49 -15.46
N SER A 341 9.19 3.37 -14.95
CA SER A 341 8.27 2.30 -15.34
C SER A 341 7.96 2.35 -16.83
N TYR A 342 7.74 3.54 -17.40
CA TYR A 342 7.57 3.68 -18.85
C TYR A 342 8.81 3.20 -19.60
N TYR A 343 10.00 3.70 -19.26
CA TYR A 343 11.28 3.31 -19.87
C TYR A 343 11.53 1.80 -19.82
N LEU A 344 11.24 1.19 -18.67
CA LEU A 344 11.42 -0.22 -18.40
C LEU A 344 10.43 -1.11 -19.18
N ASN A 345 9.22 -0.62 -19.45
CA ASN A 345 8.12 -1.37 -20.07
C ASN A 345 7.77 -0.95 -21.51
N ARG A 346 8.65 -0.21 -22.18
CA ARG A 346 8.51 0.16 -23.60
C ARG A 346 8.26 -1.07 -24.47
N ASN A 347 7.29 -0.95 -25.37
CA ASN A 347 7.02 -1.96 -26.39
C ASN A 347 8.24 -2.08 -27.33
N PRO A 348 8.60 -3.28 -27.83
CA PRO A 348 9.60 -3.45 -28.90
C PRO A 348 9.57 -2.39 -30.01
N TRP A 349 8.39 -1.97 -30.45
CA TRP A 349 8.24 -0.91 -31.46
C TRP A 349 8.66 0.49 -30.97
N GLU A 350 8.38 0.80 -29.71
CA GLU A 350 8.80 2.07 -29.09
C GLU A 350 10.31 2.10 -28.90
N ARG A 351 10.89 1.00 -28.39
CA ARG A 351 12.35 0.82 -28.29
C ARG A 351 13.01 1.00 -29.65
N PHE A 352 12.49 0.34 -30.69
CA PHE A 352 13.01 0.47 -32.05
C PHE A 352 13.00 1.92 -32.55
N LYS A 353 11.88 2.65 -32.38
CA LYS A 353 11.78 4.05 -32.80
C LYS A 353 12.76 4.94 -32.04
N GLU A 354 12.88 4.76 -30.73
CA GLU A 354 13.78 5.56 -29.90
C GLU A 354 15.26 5.25 -30.20
N ASP A 355 15.61 3.98 -30.39
CA ASP A 355 16.96 3.58 -30.81
C ASP A 355 17.31 4.18 -32.19
N LEU A 356 16.35 4.17 -33.13
CA LEU A 356 16.52 4.79 -34.44
C LEU A 356 16.76 6.31 -34.31
N VAL A 357 15.97 7.00 -33.48
CA VAL A 357 16.11 8.45 -33.23
C VAL A 357 17.46 8.74 -32.54
N ALA A 358 17.88 7.93 -31.57
CA ALA A 358 19.16 8.08 -30.89
C ALA A 358 20.34 7.94 -31.88
N VAL A 359 20.26 6.97 -32.81
CA VAL A 359 21.27 6.79 -33.86
C VAL A 359 21.31 7.96 -34.84
N ILE A 360 20.14 8.46 -35.26
CA ILE A 360 20.04 9.63 -36.15
C ILE A 360 20.61 10.87 -35.45
N TRP A 361 20.25 11.09 -34.19
CA TRP A 361 20.74 12.22 -33.40
C TRP A 361 22.26 12.18 -33.21
N PHE A 362 22.81 10.99 -32.92
CA PHE A 362 24.25 10.79 -32.82
C PHE A 362 24.97 11.11 -34.13
N LYS A 363 24.39 10.71 -35.28
CA LYS A 363 24.95 11.03 -36.60
C LYS A 363 24.94 12.52 -36.93
N ILE A 364 23.96 13.27 -36.41
CA ILE A 364 23.80 14.71 -36.68
C ILE A 364 24.65 15.56 -35.73
N THR A 365 24.71 15.20 -34.45
CA THR A 365 25.30 16.05 -33.40
C THR A 365 26.62 15.52 -32.84
N GLY A 366 26.98 14.27 -33.14
CA GLY A 366 28.12 13.58 -32.52
C GLY A 366 27.92 13.22 -31.04
N GLN A 367 26.78 13.58 -30.44
CA GLN A 367 26.49 13.34 -29.03
C GLN A 367 25.58 12.13 -28.85
N LYS A 368 25.95 11.23 -27.93
CA LYS A 368 25.09 10.12 -27.52
C LYS A 368 24.02 10.64 -26.57
N VAL A 369 22.76 10.48 -26.95
CA VAL A 369 21.61 10.78 -26.08
C VAL A 369 21.09 9.47 -25.51
N LYS A 370 20.88 9.43 -24.19
CA LYS A 370 20.08 8.40 -23.56
C LYS A 370 18.63 8.86 -23.65
N LEU A 371 17.85 8.23 -24.54
CA LEU A 371 16.40 8.44 -24.66
C LEU A 371 15.62 7.53 -23.71
#